data_AF-A0A068SR46-F1
#
_entry.id   AF-A0A068SR46-F1
#
_cell.length_a   1.000
_cell.length_b   1.000
_cell.length_c   1.000
_cell.angle_alpha   90.00
_cell.angle_beta   90.00
_cell.angle_gamma   90.00
#
_symmetry.space_group_name_H-M   'P 1'
#
loop_
_entity.id
_entity.type
_entity.pdbx_description
1 polymer ?
#
loop_
_entity_poly.entity_id
_entity_poly.type
_entity_poly.pdbx_seq_one_letter_code
_entity_poly.pdbx_strand_id
1 'polypeptide(L)'
;MVARTLTSEMREHALRNGFRSGLEEKVADQLRALGIEVKFEQRKVKYTKPARAATYTPDFELPNGIIIETKGRFVTADRQKHILIKAQHPELDIRFVFSNSKAKISKTSATTYADWCRKYGFQFADKTIPLGWIKETP
;
A
#
# COMPACT_ATOMS: atom_id res chain seq x y z
N MET A 1 -7.23 -30.07 -11.84
CA MET A 1 -6.49 -30.36 -10.60
C MET A 1 -6.83 -29.29 -9.57
N VAL A 2 -7.41 -29.68 -8.45
CA VAL A 2 -7.81 -28.75 -7.39
C VAL A 2 -6.59 -28.40 -6.55
N ALA A 3 -6.22 -27.12 -6.49
CA ALA A 3 -5.16 -26.66 -5.60
C ALA A 3 -5.61 -26.88 -4.15
N ARG A 4 -5.07 -27.90 -3.48
CA ARG A 4 -5.30 -28.13 -2.05
C ARG A 4 -4.57 -27.04 -1.25
N THR A 5 -5.35 -26.22 -0.55
CA THR A 5 -4.85 -25.27 0.45
C THR A 5 -4.24 -26.04 1.62
N LEU A 6 -3.02 -25.69 2.02
CA LEU A 6 -2.32 -26.29 3.16
C LEU A 6 -3.14 -26.10 4.44
N THR A 7 -3.21 -27.14 5.27
CA THR A 7 -3.90 -27.10 6.56
C THR A 7 -3.13 -26.23 7.57
N SER A 8 -3.81 -25.78 8.62
CA SER A 8 -3.24 -24.96 9.70
C SER A 8 -2.01 -25.63 10.34
N GLU A 9 -2.07 -26.95 10.54
CA GLU A 9 -1.02 -27.74 11.18
C GLU A 9 0.24 -27.85 10.30
N MET A 10 0.07 -27.98 8.98
CA MET A 10 1.18 -27.97 8.02
C MET A 10 1.89 -26.61 7.99
N ARG A 11 1.15 -25.51 8.10
CA ARG A 11 1.74 -24.17 8.21
C ARG A 11 2.51 -23.96 9.50
N GLU A 12 2.00 -24.45 10.63
CA GLU A 12 2.74 -24.40 11.91
C GLU A 12 4.01 -25.26 11.89
N HIS A 13 3.96 -26.44 11.24
CA HIS A 13 5.13 -27.28 11.05
C HIS A 13 6.19 -26.63 10.15
N ALA A 14 5.77 -26.02 9.04
CA ALA A 14 6.63 -25.25 8.16
C ALA A 14 7.30 -24.08 8.90
N LEU A 15 6.53 -23.31 9.69
CA LEU A 15 7.05 -22.20 10.50
C LEU A 15 8.05 -22.65 11.58
N ARG A 16 7.81 -23.80 12.23
CA ARG A 16 8.76 -24.42 13.19
C ARG A 16 10.09 -24.81 12.54
N ASN A 17 10.05 -25.18 11.26
CA ASN A 17 11.24 -25.47 10.45
C ASN A 17 11.78 -24.25 9.68
N GLY A 18 11.19 -23.06 9.90
CA GLY A 18 11.59 -21.80 9.27
C GLY A 18 10.98 -21.54 7.88
N PHE A 19 10.27 -22.49 7.28
CA PHE A 19 9.64 -22.35 5.97
C PHE A 19 8.35 -21.53 6.03
N ARG A 20 8.17 -20.63 5.05
CA ARG A 20 7.07 -19.67 4.95
C ARG A 20 6.01 -20.09 3.94
N SER A 21 6.26 -21.14 3.17
CA SER A 21 5.30 -21.70 2.22
C SER A 21 5.47 -23.21 2.06
N GLY A 22 4.40 -23.92 1.68
CA GLY A 22 4.50 -25.36 1.40
C GLY A 22 5.27 -25.69 0.12
N LEU A 23 5.61 -24.69 -0.70
CA LEU A 23 6.56 -24.88 -1.79
C LEU A 23 7.99 -24.98 -1.24
N GLU A 24 8.37 -24.10 -0.32
CA GLU A 24 9.68 -24.14 0.34
C GLU A 24 9.90 -25.47 1.08
N GLU A 25 8.88 -25.97 1.78
CA GLU A 25 8.92 -27.27 2.46
C GLU A 25 9.21 -28.41 1.48
N LYS A 26 8.46 -28.48 0.36
CA LYS A 26 8.66 -29.49 -0.68
C LYS A 26 10.05 -29.45 -1.31
N VAL A 27 10.58 -28.25 -1.55
CA VAL A 27 11.93 -28.08 -2.11
C VAL A 27 12.99 -28.49 -1.10
N ALA A 28 12.81 -28.17 0.18
CA ALA A 28 13.72 -28.61 1.23
C ALA A 28 13.71 -30.14 1.39
N ASP A 29 12.55 -30.79 1.29
CA ASP A 29 12.43 -32.25 1.30
C ASP A 29 13.14 -32.88 0.11
N GLN A 30 12.97 -32.32 -1.09
CA GLN A 30 13.71 -32.74 -2.28
C GLN A 30 15.23 -32.67 -2.06
N LEU A 31 15.73 -31.55 -1.53
CA LEU A 31 17.17 -31.34 -1.29
C LEU A 31 17.71 -32.29 -0.22
N ARG A 32 16.94 -32.52 0.86
CA ARG A 32 17.26 -33.50 1.91
C ARG A 32 17.29 -34.93 1.38
N ALA A 33 16.31 -35.31 0.54
CA ALA A 33 16.26 -36.64 -0.09
C ALA A 33 17.47 -36.90 -1.02
N LEU A 34 18.05 -35.84 -1.58
CA LEU A 34 19.28 -35.90 -2.38
C LEU A 34 20.56 -35.77 -1.55
N GLY A 35 20.46 -35.63 -0.21
CA GLY A 35 21.62 -35.45 0.67
C GLY A 35 22.35 -34.11 0.49
N ILE A 36 21.68 -33.10 -0.08
CA ILE A 36 22.27 -31.79 -0.38
C ILE A 36 22.02 -30.85 0.80
N GLU A 37 23.10 -30.46 1.48
CA GLU A 37 23.04 -29.46 2.55
C GLU A 37 22.88 -28.04 1.97
N VAL A 38 21.90 -27.28 2.46
CA VAL A 38 21.59 -25.94 1.97
C VAL A 38 21.41 -24.92 3.10
N LYS A 39 21.80 -23.68 2.83
CA LYS A 39 21.61 -22.53 3.73
C LYS A 39 20.30 -21.82 3.38
N PHE A 40 19.24 -22.08 4.12
CA PHE A 40 17.92 -21.45 3.92
C PHE A 40 17.82 -20.07 4.61
N GLU A 41 17.44 -19.02 3.89
CA GLU A 41 17.30 -17.62 4.37
C GLU A 41 18.51 -16.99 5.12
N GLN A 42 19.68 -17.62 5.12
CA GLN A 42 20.85 -17.12 5.88
C GLN A 42 21.56 -15.93 5.21
N ARG A 43 21.57 -15.87 3.87
CA ARG A 43 22.27 -14.82 3.12
C ARG A 43 21.32 -13.68 2.78
N LYS A 44 21.64 -12.47 3.27
CA LYS A 44 20.97 -11.23 2.86
C LYS A 44 21.81 -10.50 1.81
N VAL A 45 21.23 -10.19 0.66
CA VAL A 45 21.86 -9.39 -0.39
C VAL A 45 21.25 -7.99 -0.37
N LYS A 46 22.07 -6.98 -0.11
CA LYS A 46 21.66 -5.58 -0.19
C LYS A 46 21.66 -5.15 -1.65
N TYR A 47 20.64 -4.41 -2.06
CA TYR A 47 20.55 -3.80 -3.38
C TYR A 47 19.87 -2.43 -3.30
N THR A 48 20.19 -1.56 -4.24
CA THR A 48 19.56 -0.25 -4.36
C THR A 48 18.42 -0.35 -5.37
N LYS A 49 17.26 0.20 -5.02
CA LYS A 49 16.17 0.43 -5.99
C LYS A 49 16.47 1.74 -6.72
N PRO A 50 16.71 1.73 -8.04
CA PRO A 50 16.96 2.97 -8.78
C PRO A 50 15.79 3.95 -8.66
N ALA A 51 16.09 5.24 -8.71
CA ALA A 51 15.07 6.27 -8.82
C ALA A 51 14.28 6.08 -10.13
N ARG A 52 12.97 6.30 -10.08
CA ARG A 52 12.08 6.21 -11.24
C ARG A 52 11.22 7.46 -11.31
N ALA A 53 11.22 8.15 -12.44
CA ALA A 53 10.26 9.20 -12.71
C ALA A 53 8.86 8.60 -12.87
N ALA A 54 7.85 9.27 -12.33
CA ALA A 54 6.46 8.90 -12.45
C ALA A 54 5.61 10.15 -12.56
N THR A 55 4.58 10.10 -13.39
CA THR A 55 3.63 11.21 -13.56
C THR A 55 2.40 10.97 -12.70
N TYR A 56 1.96 12.02 -12.02
CA TYR A 56 0.66 12.08 -11.36
C TYR A 56 -0.31 12.85 -12.25
N THR A 57 -1.48 12.26 -12.48
CA THR A 57 -2.59 12.93 -13.16
C THR A 57 -3.75 12.98 -12.17
N PRO A 58 -4.17 14.17 -11.74
CA PRO A 58 -5.31 14.30 -10.85
C PRO A 58 -6.61 13.96 -11.58
N ASP A 59 -7.66 13.65 -10.81
CA ASP A 59 -8.99 13.43 -11.38
C ASP A 59 -9.62 14.75 -11.85
N PHE A 60 -9.47 15.83 -11.06
CA PHE A 60 -9.99 17.15 -11.40
C PHE A 60 -9.07 18.26 -10.90
N GLU A 61 -9.11 19.40 -11.57
CA GLU A 61 -8.50 20.65 -11.16
C GLU A 61 -9.58 21.74 -11.19
N LEU A 62 -9.75 22.43 -10.07
CA LEU A 62 -10.72 23.52 -9.95
C LEU A 62 -10.13 24.82 -10.53
N PRO A 63 -10.97 25.77 -10.98
CA PRO A 63 -10.48 27.04 -11.53
C PRO A 63 -9.62 27.89 -10.59
N ASN A 64 -9.66 27.62 -9.28
CA ASN A 64 -8.85 28.27 -8.26
C ASN A 64 -7.52 27.55 -7.95
N GLY A 65 -7.17 26.51 -8.73
CA GLY A 65 -5.92 25.76 -8.58
C GLY A 65 -5.97 24.60 -7.57
N ILE A 66 -7.10 24.40 -6.88
CA ILE A 66 -7.27 23.22 -6.00
C ILE A 66 -7.38 21.96 -6.86
N ILE A 67 -6.55 20.98 -6.55
CA ILE A 67 -6.54 19.67 -7.18
C ILE A 67 -7.40 18.70 -6.36
N ILE A 68 -8.30 17.97 -7.04
CA ILE A 68 -9.17 16.98 -6.42
C ILE A 68 -8.82 15.57 -6.91
N GLU A 69 -8.54 14.68 -5.95
CA GLU A 69 -8.41 13.25 -6.17
C GLU A 69 -9.61 12.52 -5.53
N THR A 70 -10.38 11.81 -6.34
CA THR A 70 -11.48 10.96 -5.84
C THR A 70 -10.96 9.56 -5.51
N LYS A 71 -11.38 9.00 -4.36
CA LYS A 71 -10.96 7.65 -3.95
C LYS A 71 -12.05 6.84 -3.27
N GLY A 72 -12.32 5.66 -3.83
CA GLY A 72 -13.00 4.58 -3.11
C GLY A 72 -12.02 3.75 -2.29
N ARG A 73 -11.09 3.10 -2.97
CA ARG A 73 -10.03 2.30 -2.33
C ARG A 73 -8.74 3.12 -2.27
N PHE A 74 -8.18 3.26 -1.07
CA PHE A 74 -6.96 4.05 -0.86
C PHE A 74 -5.83 3.14 -0.39
N VAL A 75 -5.12 2.54 -1.33
CA VAL A 75 -4.07 1.54 -1.04
C VAL A 75 -2.74 2.16 -0.61
N THR A 76 -1.84 1.34 -0.07
CA THR A 76 -0.53 1.82 0.41
C THR A 76 0.29 2.52 -0.67
N ALA A 77 0.28 2.02 -1.90
CA ALA A 77 0.99 2.63 -3.02
C ALA A 77 0.49 4.05 -3.31
N ASP A 78 -0.84 4.27 -3.34
CA ASP A 78 -1.42 5.60 -3.54
C ASP A 78 -1.07 6.56 -2.40
N ARG A 79 -1.09 6.08 -1.15
CA ARG A 79 -0.71 6.90 0.00
C ARG A 79 0.75 7.34 -0.08
N GLN A 80 1.65 6.41 -0.39
CA GLN A 80 3.07 6.73 -0.57
C GLN A 80 3.30 7.69 -1.75
N LYS A 81 2.58 7.50 -2.85
CA LYS A 81 2.60 8.39 -4.02
C LYS A 81 2.31 9.84 -3.61
N HIS A 82 1.22 10.10 -2.89
CA HIS A 82 0.85 11.47 -2.52
C HIS A 82 1.77 12.09 -1.47
N ILE A 83 2.35 11.30 -0.56
CA ILE A 83 3.41 11.80 0.34
C ILE A 83 4.62 12.30 -0.47
N LEU A 84 5.05 11.53 -1.49
CA LEU A 84 6.17 11.92 -2.33
C LEU A 84 5.86 13.15 -3.18
N ILE A 85 4.66 13.21 -3.79
CA ILE A 85 4.23 14.39 -4.56
C ILE A 85 4.25 15.61 -3.67
N LYS A 86 3.62 15.57 -2.49
CA LYS A 86 3.61 16.71 -1.57
C LYS A 86 5.00 17.14 -1.11
N ALA A 87 5.92 16.19 -0.94
CA ALA A 87 7.30 16.50 -0.57
C ALA A 87 8.10 17.15 -1.72
N GLN A 88 7.80 16.79 -2.97
CA GLN A 88 8.50 17.28 -4.16
C GLN A 88 7.85 18.53 -4.77
N HIS A 89 6.55 18.69 -4.54
CA HIS A 89 5.68 19.74 -5.07
C HIS A 89 4.79 20.31 -3.94
N PRO A 90 5.39 20.96 -2.92
CA PRO A 90 4.65 21.50 -1.79
C PRO A 90 3.67 22.63 -2.17
N GLU A 91 3.83 23.22 -3.35
CA GLU A 91 2.95 24.24 -3.94
C GLU A 91 1.58 23.72 -4.37
N LEU A 92 1.43 22.41 -4.59
CA LEU A 92 0.17 21.82 -5.05
C LEU A 92 -0.82 21.64 -3.90
N ASP A 93 -2.01 22.24 -4.01
CA ASP A 93 -3.12 22.01 -3.09
C ASP A 93 -3.95 20.80 -3.52
N ILE A 94 -3.49 19.61 -3.14
CA ILE A 94 -4.17 18.34 -3.42
C ILE A 94 -5.11 18.00 -2.26
N ARG A 95 -6.40 17.80 -2.59
CA ARG A 95 -7.45 17.40 -1.64
C ARG A 95 -8.13 16.13 -2.11
N PHE A 96 -8.68 15.37 -1.15
CA PHE A 96 -9.33 14.09 -1.44
C PHE A 96 -10.83 14.14 -1.27
N VAL A 97 -11.56 13.51 -2.20
CA VAL A 97 -12.99 13.20 -2.02
C VAL A 97 -13.15 11.69 -1.95
N PHE A 98 -13.42 11.17 -0.75
CA PHE A 98 -13.56 9.73 -0.53
C PHE A 98 -15.00 9.27 -0.73
N SER A 99 -15.20 8.00 -1.10
CA SER A 99 -16.52 7.39 -0.96
C SER A 99 -16.91 7.22 0.52
N ASN A 100 -15.91 6.95 1.38
CA ASN A 100 -16.03 6.89 2.84
C ASN A 100 -14.65 7.05 3.51
N SER A 101 -14.39 8.22 4.06
CA SER A 101 -13.15 8.58 4.75
C SER A 101 -12.94 7.82 6.07
N LYS A 102 -14.01 7.25 6.65
CA LYS A 102 -13.94 6.40 7.85
C LYS A 102 -13.48 4.97 7.53
N ALA A 103 -13.32 4.62 6.25
CA ALA A 103 -12.76 3.32 5.88
C ALA A 103 -11.32 3.18 6.39
N LYS A 104 -10.99 1.97 6.85
CA LYS A 104 -9.66 1.63 7.40
C LYS A 104 -8.64 1.44 6.28
N ILE A 105 -7.39 1.87 6.50
CA ILE A 105 -6.28 1.70 5.53
C ILE A 105 -5.97 0.23 5.20
N SER A 106 -6.36 -0.69 6.08
CA SER A 106 -6.35 -2.14 5.90
C SER A 106 -7.39 -2.79 6.82
N LYS A 107 -7.72 -4.07 6.60
CA LYS A 107 -8.70 -4.80 7.43
C LYS A 107 -8.31 -4.86 8.91
N THR A 108 -7.01 -4.88 9.20
CA THR A 108 -6.46 -5.03 10.56
C THR A 108 -6.11 -3.70 11.23
N SER A 109 -6.12 -2.59 10.49
CA SER A 109 -5.72 -1.28 11.02
C SER A 109 -6.85 -0.60 11.79
N ALA A 110 -6.52 0.12 12.86
CA ALA A 110 -7.44 1.08 13.48
C ALA A 110 -7.47 2.43 12.73
N THR A 111 -6.41 2.76 12.00
CA THR A 111 -6.26 4.02 11.25
C THR A 111 -7.19 4.05 10.03
N THR A 112 -7.96 5.15 9.92
CA THR A 112 -8.85 5.43 8.78
C THR A 112 -8.16 6.25 7.69
N TYR A 113 -8.79 6.41 6.54
CA TYR A 113 -8.31 7.33 5.50
C TYR A 113 -8.28 8.77 6.01
N ALA A 114 -9.30 9.19 6.77
CA ALA A 114 -9.35 10.49 7.43
C ALA A 114 -8.17 10.72 8.38
N ASP A 115 -7.83 9.72 9.21
CA ASP A 115 -6.68 9.81 10.12
C ASP A 115 -5.36 9.96 9.36
N TRP A 116 -5.24 9.24 8.24
CA TRP A 116 -4.08 9.38 7.36
C TRP A 116 -4.00 10.79 6.77
N CYS A 117 -5.09 11.32 6.23
CA CYS A 117 -5.10 12.68 5.67
C CYS A 117 -4.73 13.72 6.74
N ARG A 118 -5.29 13.63 7.95
CA ARG A 118 -4.93 14.51 9.07
C ARG A 118 -3.45 14.41 9.42
N LYS A 119 -2.90 13.19 9.51
CA LYS A 119 -1.49 12.96 9.83
C LYS A 119 -0.53 13.61 8.82
N TYR A 120 -0.88 13.59 7.53
CA TYR A 120 -0.01 14.12 6.46
C TYR A 120 -0.45 15.49 5.93
N GLY A 121 -1.45 16.12 6.57
CA GLY A 121 -1.93 17.46 6.25
C GLY A 121 -2.62 17.57 4.89
N PHE A 122 -3.44 16.59 4.52
CA PHE A 122 -4.31 16.67 3.34
C PHE A 122 -5.73 17.01 3.77
N GLN A 123 -6.36 17.97 3.07
CA GLN A 123 -7.79 18.19 3.24
C GLN A 123 -8.57 17.07 2.56
N PHE A 124 -9.73 16.72 3.12
CA PHE A 124 -10.58 15.69 2.57
C PHE A 124 -12.07 15.95 2.82
N ALA A 125 -12.91 15.35 1.99
CA ALA A 125 -14.36 15.33 2.12
C ALA A 125 -14.90 13.94 1.75
N ASP A 126 -16.20 13.73 1.99
CA ASP A 126 -16.90 12.49 1.63
C ASP A 126 -17.95 12.75 0.56
N LYS A 127 -17.98 11.87 -0.45
CA LYS A 127 -18.94 11.77 -1.57
C LYS A 127 -18.91 12.90 -2.59
N THR A 128 -18.81 14.16 -2.15
CA THR A 128 -18.84 15.33 -3.03
C THR A 128 -17.82 16.38 -2.63
N ILE A 129 -17.46 17.24 -3.59
CA ILE A 129 -16.60 18.40 -3.35
C ILE A 129 -17.41 19.43 -2.54
N PRO A 130 -16.93 19.88 -1.37
CA PRO A 130 -17.59 20.93 -0.60
C PRO A 130 -17.67 22.25 -1.40
N LEU A 131 -18.81 22.94 -1.29
CA LEU A 131 -18.97 24.27 -1.89
C LEU A 131 -17.93 25.29 -1.41
N GLY A 132 -17.42 25.11 -0.19
CA GLY A 132 -16.32 25.93 0.34
C GLY A 132 -15.10 25.89 -0.57
N TRP A 133 -14.66 24.69 -0.95
CA TRP A 133 -13.49 24.50 -1.81
C TRP A 133 -13.68 25.12 -3.19
N ILE A 134 -14.89 25.02 -3.76
CA ILE A 134 -15.21 25.59 -5.08
C ILE A 134 -15.16 27.13 -5.04
N LYS A 135 -15.51 27.73 -3.91
CA LYS A 135 -15.60 29.18 -3.73
C LYS A 135 -14.33 29.80 -3.12
N GLU A 136 -13.33 28.99 -2.80
CA GLU A 136 -12.06 29.49 -2.30
C GLU A 136 -11.39 30.37 -3.36
N THR A 137 -10.82 31.48 -2.91
CA THR A 137 -10.06 32.39 -3.75
C THR A 137 -8.59 31.94 -3.77
N PRO A 138 -7.90 32.09 -4.92
CA PRO A 138 -6.47 31.78 -5.02
C PRO A 138 -5.60 32.58 -4.05
#